data_AF-A0A7S1HVW6-F1
#
_entry.id   AF-A0A7S1HVW6-F1
#
_cell.length_a   1.000
_cell.length_b   1.000
_cell.length_c   1.000
_cell.angle_alpha   90.00
_cell.angle_beta   90.00
_cell.angle_gamma   90.00
#
_symmetry.space_group_name_H-M   'P 1'
#
loop_
_entity.id
_entity.type
_entity.pdbx_description
1 polymer ?
#
loop_
_entity_poly.entity_id
_entity_poly.type
_entity_poly.pdbx_seq_one_letter_code
_entity_poly.pdbx_strand_id
1 'polypeptide(L)'
;AGIVNCKIQDMDYHRSIGVGIEFLGGKVGSLTKVLRFSPRWVLVNRTEHRLKLRQAHTRAQHIELVEGQPVPLYTGHIKENFLVVTLADRVSKWSYPFNIDQIDDIHLKLIYSDGQTPLHNTMDPDLSTFYVVRVSVVQKGAVTYVAFDKSDAPYFIENRTDAVIRVQQKPIGPTYQVNGR
;
A
#
# COMPACT_ATOMS: atom_id res chain seq x y z
N ALA A 1 -1.64 0.68 26.23
CA ALA A 1 -2.38 1.70 25.46
C ALA A 1 -3.47 0.99 24.66
N GLY A 2 -4.74 1.41 24.78
CA GLY A 2 -5.83 0.88 23.96
C GLY A 2 -5.96 1.71 22.69
N ILE A 3 -6.10 1.05 21.54
CA ILE A 3 -6.41 1.73 20.27
C ILE A 3 -7.93 1.70 20.12
N VAL A 4 -8.54 2.88 20.03
CA VAL A 4 -9.98 3.00 19.72
C VAL A 4 -10.11 3.61 18.35
N ASN A 5 -10.66 2.86 17.40
CA ASN A 5 -11.00 3.38 16.09
C ASN A 5 -12.25 4.26 16.22
N CYS A 6 -12.06 5.57 16.36
CA CYS A 6 -13.16 6.54 16.36
C CYS A 6 -13.30 7.17 14.97
N LYS A 7 -14.53 7.22 14.47
CA LYS A 7 -14.90 8.02 13.29
C LYS A 7 -15.38 9.39 13.79
N ILE A 8 -14.65 10.46 13.47
CA ILE A 8 -15.20 11.81 13.62
C ILE A 8 -15.91 12.17 12.32
N GLN A 9 -17.17 12.52 12.45
CA GLN A 9 -18.00 12.96 11.34
C GLN A 9 -18.07 14.48 11.39
N ASP A 10 -17.23 15.14 10.59
CA ASP A 10 -17.41 16.55 10.28
C ASP A 10 -18.60 16.66 9.29
N MET A 11 -19.46 17.66 9.47
CA MET A 11 -20.78 17.72 8.84
C MET A 11 -20.73 17.86 7.31
N ASP A 12 -19.57 18.19 6.73
CA ASP A 12 -19.40 18.38 5.28
C ASP A 12 -18.33 17.49 4.63
N TYR A 13 -17.44 16.85 5.40
CA TYR A 13 -16.34 16.03 4.84
C TYR A 13 -16.14 14.72 5.59
N HIS A 14 -16.54 13.62 4.96
CA HIS A 14 -16.37 12.26 5.44
C HIS A 14 -14.91 11.78 5.37
N ARG A 15 -14.01 12.34 6.19
CA ARG A 15 -12.60 11.94 6.23
C ARG A 15 -12.34 10.91 7.32
N SER A 16 -11.59 9.86 7.00
CA SER A 16 -11.13 8.90 8.00
C SER A 16 -9.90 9.43 8.75
N ILE A 17 -9.94 9.39 10.08
CA ILE A 17 -8.84 9.81 10.97
C ILE A 17 -8.49 8.69 11.96
N GLY A 18 -7.25 8.65 12.40
CA GLY A 18 -6.78 7.79 13.48
C GLY A 18 -6.92 8.49 14.83
N VAL A 19 -7.45 7.79 15.83
CA VAL A 19 -7.57 8.28 17.21
C VAL A 19 -6.82 7.37 18.17
N GLY A 20 -5.88 7.93 18.93
CA GLY A 20 -5.19 7.26 20.04
C GLY A 20 -5.69 7.80 21.38
N ILE A 21 -5.80 6.90 22.38
CA ILE A 21 -6.19 7.28 23.75
C ILE A 21 -5.06 6.92 24.70
N GLU A 22 -4.59 7.92 25.44
CA GLU A 22 -3.58 7.74 26.49
C GLU A 22 -4.18 8.14 27.85
N PHE A 23 -3.91 7.30 28.85
CA PHE A 23 -4.35 7.52 30.23
C PHE A 23 -3.19 8.12 31.02
N LEU A 24 -3.39 9.30 31.61
CA LEU A 24 -2.38 9.91 32.46
C LEU A 24 -2.38 9.22 33.83
N GLY A 25 -1.21 8.76 34.29
CA GLY A 25 -1.08 8.15 35.61
C GLY A 25 -1.32 9.15 36.76
N GLY A 26 -1.67 8.64 37.94
CA GLY A 26 -1.79 9.42 39.19
C GLY A 26 -3.22 9.58 39.73
N LYS A 27 -3.36 10.00 41.00
CA LYS A 27 -4.65 10.14 41.72
C LYS A 27 -5.64 11.08 41.02
N VAL A 28 -5.15 12.16 40.38
CA VAL A 28 -5.97 13.11 39.60
C VAL A 28 -5.96 12.76 38.10
N GLY A 29 -4.88 12.14 37.59
CA GLY A 29 -4.75 11.73 36.19
C GLY A 29 -5.67 10.59 35.77
N SER A 30 -6.16 9.77 36.72
CA SER A 30 -7.05 8.63 36.43
C SER A 30 -8.37 9.00 35.74
N LEU A 31 -8.82 10.26 35.85
CA LEU A 31 -10.04 10.76 35.21
C LEU A 31 -9.78 11.47 33.86
N THR A 32 -8.53 11.83 33.56
CA THR A 32 -8.17 12.61 32.38
C THR A 32 -7.68 11.70 31.26
N LYS A 33 -8.36 11.74 30.11
CA LYS A 33 -7.97 11.01 28.89
C LYS A 33 -7.36 12.00 27.90
N VAL A 34 -6.18 11.69 27.38
CA VAL A 34 -5.58 12.44 26.27
C VAL A 34 -5.97 11.76 24.97
N LEU A 35 -6.65 12.50 24.10
CA LEU A 35 -7.00 12.07 22.74
C LEU A 35 -5.98 12.63 21.76
N ARG A 36 -5.33 11.74 21.00
CA ARG A 36 -4.43 12.13 19.90
C ARG A 36 -5.11 11.84 18.57
N PHE A 37 -5.35 12.88 17.78
CA PHE A 37 -5.87 12.77 16.42
C PHE A 37 -4.73 12.74 15.42
N SER A 38 -4.82 11.87 14.43
CA SER A 38 -3.79 11.66 13.41
C SER A 38 -4.45 11.29 12.08
N PRO A 39 -3.76 11.48 10.94
CA PRO A 39 -4.21 10.89 9.67
C PRO A 39 -4.30 9.37 9.83
N ARG A 40 -5.37 8.76 9.30
CA ARG A 40 -5.50 7.30 9.35
C ARG A 40 -4.43 6.61 8.50
N TRP A 41 -4.09 7.19 7.35
CA TRP A 41 -3.02 6.69 6.49
C TRP A 41 -1.98 7.76 6.20
N VAL A 42 -0.72 7.35 6.20
CA VAL A 42 0.43 8.15 5.79
C VAL A 42 1.19 7.41 4.71
N LEU A 43 1.27 8.00 3.53
CA LEU A 43 2.00 7.48 2.38
C LEU A 43 3.46 7.95 2.46
N VAL A 44 4.41 7.07 2.18
CA VAL A 44 5.84 7.41 2.15
C VAL A 44 6.46 6.79 0.92
N ASN A 45 6.97 7.62 0.02
CA ASN A 45 7.76 7.13 -1.12
C ASN A 45 9.23 7.02 -0.72
N ARG A 46 9.82 5.83 -0.88
CA ARG A 46 11.24 5.53 -0.66
C ARG A 46 11.90 4.96 -1.92
N THR A 47 11.24 5.16 -3.06
CA THR A 47 11.79 4.88 -4.39
C THR A 47 12.54 6.10 -4.91
N GLU A 48 13.43 5.88 -5.88
CA GLU A 48 14.13 6.93 -6.60
C GLU A 48 13.23 7.71 -7.57
N HIS A 49 12.01 7.22 -7.82
CA HIS A 49 11.06 7.80 -8.77
C HIS A 49 9.96 8.58 -8.06
N ARG A 50 9.46 9.64 -8.70
CA ARG A 50 8.23 10.30 -8.23
C ARG A 50 7.04 9.39 -8.53
N LEU A 51 6.15 9.22 -7.57
CA LEU A 51 4.96 8.37 -7.73
C LEU A 51 3.69 9.22 -7.80
N LYS A 52 2.75 8.79 -8.65
CA LYS A 52 1.39 9.32 -8.71
C LYS A 52 0.44 8.25 -8.18
N LEU A 53 -0.44 8.64 -7.26
CA LEU A 53 -1.44 7.74 -6.69
C LEU A 53 -2.83 8.33 -6.81
N ARG A 54 -3.82 7.47 -7.01
CA ARG A 54 -5.23 7.82 -6.89
C ARG A 54 -6.02 6.61 -6.43
N GLN A 55 -7.26 6.83 -6.01
CA GLN A 55 -8.16 5.72 -5.77
C GLN A 55 -8.54 5.07 -7.11
N ALA A 56 -8.60 3.74 -7.15
CA ALA A 56 -8.76 2.97 -8.39
C ALA A 56 -9.98 3.42 -9.22
N HIS A 57 -11.06 3.79 -8.54
CA HIS A 57 -12.35 4.13 -9.16
C HIS A 57 -12.61 5.64 -9.30
N THR A 58 -11.63 6.50 -8.97
CA THR A 58 -11.77 7.96 -9.11
C THR A 58 -10.78 8.51 -10.11
N ARG A 59 -11.25 9.35 -11.05
CA ARG A 59 -10.40 10.01 -12.06
C ARG A 59 -10.00 11.43 -11.66
N ALA A 60 -10.64 11.99 -10.64
CA ALA A 60 -10.69 13.43 -10.42
C ALA A 60 -9.42 14.02 -9.78
N GLN A 61 -8.71 13.25 -8.95
CA GLN A 61 -7.54 13.76 -8.21
C GLN A 61 -6.48 12.68 -8.04
N HIS A 62 -5.21 13.07 -8.21
CA HIS A 62 -4.06 12.25 -7.87
C HIS A 62 -3.17 12.99 -6.88
N ILE A 63 -2.51 12.22 -6.03
CA ILE A 63 -1.50 12.69 -5.10
C ILE A 63 -0.14 12.35 -5.71
N GLU A 64 0.76 13.32 -5.72
CA GLU A 64 2.16 13.08 -6.06
C GLU A 64 2.96 12.82 -4.77
N LEU A 65 3.79 11.77 -4.78
CA LEU A 65 4.72 11.46 -3.71
C LEU A 65 6.14 11.68 -4.20
N VAL A 66 6.82 12.63 -3.57
CA VAL A 66 8.26 12.83 -3.70
C VAL A 66 8.98 11.91 -2.70
N GLU A 67 10.20 11.50 -3.06
CA GLU A 67 11.05 10.67 -2.21
C GLU A 67 11.21 11.25 -0.79
N GLY A 68 11.09 10.38 0.20
CA GLY A 68 11.27 10.68 1.63
C GLY A 68 10.14 11.46 2.28
N GLN A 69 9.23 12.08 1.51
CA GLN A 69 8.18 12.94 2.06
C GLN A 69 6.97 12.14 2.54
N PRO A 70 6.60 12.19 3.84
CA PRO A 70 5.36 11.61 4.33
C PRO A 70 4.17 12.48 3.91
N VAL A 71 3.17 11.86 3.29
CA VAL A 71 1.96 12.54 2.83
C VAL A 71 0.73 11.88 3.46
N PRO A 72 -0.10 12.62 4.22
CA PRO A 72 -1.33 12.07 4.75
C PRO A 72 -2.34 11.81 3.63
N LEU A 73 -2.95 10.63 3.64
CA LEU A 73 -4.03 10.30 2.72
C LEU A 73 -5.36 10.43 3.45
N TYR A 74 -6.20 11.34 2.96
CA TYR A 74 -7.57 11.51 3.41
C TYR A 74 -8.50 10.90 2.37
N THR A 75 -9.06 9.72 2.66
CA THR A 75 -10.07 9.09 1.81
C THR A 75 -11.48 9.41 2.30
N GLY A 76 -12.40 9.53 1.34
CA GLY A 76 -13.84 9.62 1.58
C GLY A 76 -14.49 8.29 1.98
N HIS A 77 -15.82 8.24 2.06
CA HIS A 77 -16.61 7.02 2.34
C HIS A 77 -16.57 5.98 1.20
N ILE A 78 -15.41 5.39 0.94
CA ILE A 78 -15.30 4.17 0.15
C ILE A 78 -15.08 3.01 1.12
N LYS A 79 -15.87 1.94 0.99
CA LYS A 79 -15.82 0.76 1.87
C LYS A 79 -14.45 0.08 1.87
N GLU A 80 -13.68 0.23 0.80
CA GLU A 80 -12.37 -0.37 0.61
C GLU A 80 -11.43 0.65 -0.01
N ASN A 81 -10.27 0.88 0.62
CA ASN A 81 -9.30 1.85 0.13
C ASN A 81 -8.37 1.18 -0.89
N PHE A 82 -8.89 0.98 -2.10
CA PHE A 82 -8.07 0.54 -3.22
C PHE A 82 -7.35 1.71 -3.88
N LEU A 83 -6.03 1.63 -3.91
CA LEU A 83 -5.18 2.58 -4.62
C LEU A 83 -4.63 1.97 -5.90
N VAL A 84 -4.35 2.85 -6.86
CA VAL A 84 -3.51 2.56 -8.02
C VAL A 84 -2.34 3.54 -8.01
N VAL A 85 -1.18 3.07 -8.47
CA VAL A 85 0.06 3.86 -8.52
C VAL A 85 0.67 3.83 -9.91
N THR A 86 1.35 4.90 -10.30
CA THR A 86 2.09 5.00 -11.56
C THR A 86 3.34 5.87 -11.37
N LEU A 87 4.30 5.79 -12.28
CA LEU A 87 5.47 6.67 -12.28
C LEU A 87 5.05 8.07 -12.76
N ALA A 88 5.39 9.11 -11.99
CA ALA A 88 5.03 10.49 -12.31
C ALA A 88 5.99 11.14 -13.31
N ASP A 89 7.23 10.66 -13.32
CA ASP A 89 8.36 11.13 -14.11
C ASP A 89 8.49 10.41 -15.46
N ARG A 90 7.65 9.41 -15.72
CA ARG A 90 7.66 8.62 -16.96
C ARG A 90 6.25 8.45 -17.50
N VAL A 91 6.13 8.33 -18.83
CA VAL A 91 4.89 7.89 -19.44
C VAL A 91 4.68 6.43 -19.01
N SER A 92 3.62 6.16 -18.24
CA SER A 92 3.42 4.88 -17.57
C SER A 92 1.95 4.50 -17.44
N LYS A 93 1.69 3.20 -17.33
CA LYS A 93 0.36 2.66 -17.03
C LYS A 93 0.15 2.61 -15.52
N TRP A 94 -1.07 2.90 -15.08
CA TRP A 94 -1.49 2.65 -13.72
C TRP A 94 -1.35 1.16 -13.37
N SER A 95 -0.90 0.89 -12.14
CA SER A 95 -0.85 -0.46 -11.59
C SER A 95 -2.23 -1.10 -11.46
N TYR A 96 -2.25 -2.40 -11.18
CA TYR A 96 -3.43 -3.03 -10.63
C TYR A 96 -3.81 -2.40 -9.28
N PRO A 97 -5.12 -2.36 -8.94
CA PRO A 97 -5.58 -1.88 -7.64
C PRO A 97 -5.03 -2.74 -6.50
N PHE A 98 -4.66 -2.10 -5.39
CA PHE A 98 -4.24 -2.79 -4.16
C PHE A 98 -4.90 -2.16 -2.94
N ASN A 99 -5.22 -2.98 -1.94
CA ASN A 99 -5.94 -2.55 -0.74
C ASN A 99 -4.95 -2.09 0.35
N ILE A 100 -5.06 -0.85 0.82
CA ILE A 100 -4.23 -0.31 1.91
C ILE A 100 -4.82 -0.53 3.31
N ASP A 101 -5.99 -1.16 3.41
CA ASP A 101 -6.55 -1.62 4.69
C ASP A 101 -6.00 -2.99 5.12
N GLN A 102 -5.37 -3.73 4.20
CA GLN A 102 -4.74 -5.02 4.49
C GLN A 102 -3.28 -4.82 4.90
N ILE A 103 -2.91 -5.28 6.09
CA ILE A 103 -1.52 -5.26 6.59
C ILE A 103 -0.76 -6.39 5.90
N ASP A 104 -0.01 -6.03 4.86
CA ASP A 104 0.74 -6.98 4.01
C ASP A 104 1.83 -6.26 3.23
N ASP A 105 2.70 -7.05 2.59
CA ASP A 105 3.67 -6.60 1.59
C ASP A 105 3.15 -6.94 0.18
N ILE A 106 2.86 -5.92 -0.60
CA ILE A 106 2.29 -6.05 -1.95
C ILE A 106 3.34 -5.67 -2.97
N HIS A 107 3.57 -6.52 -3.97
CA HIS A 107 4.51 -6.23 -5.06
C HIS A 107 3.76 -5.77 -6.31
N LEU A 108 4.10 -4.59 -6.81
CA LEU A 108 3.47 -3.96 -7.95
C LEU A 108 4.45 -3.83 -9.11
N LYS A 109 4.05 -4.31 -10.29
CA LYS A 109 4.75 -4.08 -11.55
C LYS A 109 4.23 -2.79 -12.18
N LEU A 110 5.09 -1.77 -12.29
CA LEU A 110 4.78 -0.50 -12.94
C LEU A 110 5.34 -0.50 -14.36
N ILE A 111 4.47 -0.50 -15.36
CA ILE A 111 4.85 -0.55 -16.78
C ILE A 111 5.04 0.87 -17.30
N TYR A 112 6.16 1.15 -17.94
CA TYR A 112 6.47 2.47 -18.49
C TYR A 112 7.09 2.39 -19.89
N SER A 113 6.99 3.49 -20.65
CA SER A 113 7.70 3.64 -21.93
C SER A 113 9.10 4.19 -21.68
N ASP A 114 10.09 3.57 -22.30
CA ASP A 114 11.47 4.06 -22.38
C ASP A 114 11.69 5.04 -23.55
N GLY A 115 10.63 5.42 -24.25
CA GLY A 115 10.69 6.29 -25.43
C GLY A 115 10.96 5.56 -26.75
N GLN A 116 11.38 4.28 -26.72
CA GLN A 116 11.55 3.46 -27.93
C GLN A 116 10.30 2.63 -28.24
N THR A 117 9.62 2.14 -27.20
CA THR A 117 8.39 1.34 -27.37
C THR A 117 7.14 2.14 -26.96
N PRO A 118 6.18 2.38 -27.87
CA PRO A 118 4.91 3.01 -27.54
C PRO A 118 4.08 2.17 -26.55
N LEU A 119 3.55 2.81 -25.49
CA LEU A 119 2.69 2.15 -24.48
C LEU A 119 1.38 1.57 -25.04
N HIS A 120 0.93 2.04 -26.21
CA HIS A 120 -0.31 1.59 -26.84
C HIS A 120 -0.19 0.28 -27.61
N ASN A 121 1.03 -0.10 -28.04
CA ASN A 121 1.26 -1.35 -28.78
C ASN A 121 1.68 -2.53 -27.89
N THR A 122 1.83 -2.31 -26.58
CA THR A 122 2.21 -3.33 -25.61
C THR A 122 0.99 -4.08 -25.09
N MET A 123 0.36 -4.87 -25.97
CA MET A 123 -0.19 -6.17 -25.54
C MET A 123 0.92 -7.23 -25.44
N ASP A 124 2.11 -6.92 -25.97
CA ASP A 124 3.32 -7.71 -25.75
C ASP A 124 4.14 -7.15 -24.56
N PRO A 125 4.05 -7.76 -23.38
CA PRO A 125 4.81 -7.36 -22.20
C PRO A 125 6.33 -7.60 -22.33
N ASP A 126 6.79 -8.37 -23.32
CA ASP A 126 8.21 -8.66 -23.52
C ASP A 126 8.97 -7.44 -24.09
N LEU A 127 8.26 -6.47 -24.66
CA LEU A 127 8.80 -5.21 -25.17
C LEU A 127 8.62 -4.02 -24.21
N SER A 128 8.05 -4.27 -23.02
CA SER A 128 7.71 -3.22 -22.06
C SER A 128 8.67 -3.19 -20.89
N THR A 129 9.28 -2.04 -20.64
CA THR A 129 10.13 -1.84 -19.46
C THR A 129 9.26 -1.70 -18.22
N PHE A 130 9.69 -2.31 -17.11
CA PHE A 130 8.95 -2.29 -15.85
C PHE A 130 9.82 -1.91 -14.66
N TYR A 131 9.18 -1.36 -13.65
CA TYR A 131 9.76 -1.03 -12.35
C TYR A 131 8.94 -1.71 -11.26
N VAL A 132 9.59 -2.46 -10.37
CA VAL A 132 8.90 -3.22 -9.32
C VAL A 132 8.95 -2.45 -8.02
N VAL A 133 7.77 -2.22 -7.44
CA VAL A 133 7.61 -1.52 -6.17
C VAL A 133 7.05 -2.48 -5.13
N ARG A 134 7.70 -2.56 -3.97
CA ARG A 134 7.11 -3.18 -2.78
C ARG A 134 6.33 -2.11 -2.02
N VAL A 135 5.06 -2.38 -1.78
CA VAL A 135 4.18 -1.59 -0.93
C VAL A 135 4.05 -2.29 0.41
N SER A 136 4.63 -1.71 1.45
CA SER A 136 4.58 -2.25 2.81
C SER A 136 3.52 -1.50 3.62
N VAL A 137 2.49 -2.20 4.09
CA VAL A 137 1.41 -1.61 4.90
C VAL A 137 1.62 -1.98 6.37
N VAL A 138 1.97 -1.00 7.20
CA VAL A 138 2.29 -1.22 8.62
C VAL A 138 1.47 -0.32 9.52
N GLN A 139 0.77 -0.90 10.49
CA GLN A 139 0.03 -0.14 11.49
C GLN A 139 0.92 0.20 12.69
N LYS A 140 0.97 1.48 13.09
CA LYS A 140 1.62 1.97 14.31
C LYS A 140 0.65 2.83 15.10
N GLY A 141 0.07 2.25 16.16
CA GLY A 141 -0.97 2.90 16.94
C GLY A 141 -2.21 3.16 16.07
N ALA A 142 -2.63 4.43 16.01
CA ALA A 142 -3.79 4.85 15.24
C ALA A 142 -3.49 5.19 13.76
N VAL A 143 -2.22 5.10 13.33
CA VAL A 143 -1.76 5.47 12.00
C VAL A 143 -1.33 4.22 11.22
N THR A 144 -1.77 4.12 9.97
CA THR A 144 -1.31 3.12 9.02
C THR A 144 -0.31 3.77 8.07
N TYR A 145 0.91 3.26 8.05
CA TYR A 145 1.95 3.70 7.14
C TYR A 145 1.95 2.82 5.89
N VAL A 146 1.93 3.45 4.73
CA VAL A 146 2.02 2.78 3.43
C VAL A 146 3.32 3.24 2.78
N ALA A 147 4.34 2.39 2.82
CA ALA A 147 5.66 2.70 2.29
C ALA A 147 5.88 2.05 0.93
N PHE A 148 6.39 2.83 -0.03
CA PHE A 148 6.76 2.36 -1.36
C PHE A 148 8.27 2.24 -1.43
N ASP A 149 8.79 1.03 -1.50
CA ASP A 149 10.22 0.74 -1.63
C ASP A 149 10.51 0.16 -3.01
N LYS A 150 11.70 0.43 -3.55
CA LYS A 150 12.21 -0.34 -4.69
C LYS A 150 12.29 -1.81 -4.30
N SER A 151 11.82 -2.68 -5.18
CA SER A 151 11.97 -4.12 -4.98
C SER A 151 12.88 -4.72 -6.04
N ASP A 152 13.95 -5.38 -5.59
CA ASP A 152 14.81 -6.21 -6.42
C ASP A 152 14.33 -7.67 -6.43
N ALA A 153 13.02 -7.91 -6.21
CA ALA A 153 12.46 -9.25 -6.15
C ALA A 153 12.92 -10.07 -7.38
N PRO A 154 13.65 -11.19 -7.16
CA PRO A 154 14.39 -11.83 -8.26
C PRO A 154 13.48 -12.51 -9.27
N TYR A 155 12.22 -12.81 -8.89
CA TYR A 155 11.24 -13.47 -9.73
C TYR A 155 9.84 -12.93 -9.48
N PHE A 156 9.03 -12.82 -10.54
CA PHE A 156 7.61 -12.52 -10.47
C PHE A 156 6.83 -13.56 -11.27
N ILE A 157 5.65 -13.95 -10.77
CA ILE A 157 4.72 -14.81 -11.49
C ILE A 157 3.59 -13.92 -11.99
N GLU A 158 3.50 -13.74 -13.30
CA GLU A 158 2.39 -13.04 -13.95
C GLU A 158 1.40 -14.06 -14.49
N ASN A 159 0.21 -14.12 -13.90
CA ASN A 159 -0.86 -14.95 -14.44
C ASN A 159 -1.49 -14.24 -15.65
N ARG A 160 -1.20 -14.72 -16.87
CA ARG A 160 -1.77 -14.22 -18.12
C ARG A 160 -2.99 -15.01 -18.60
N THR A 161 -3.56 -15.84 -17.72
CA THR A 161 -4.72 -16.66 -18.02
C THR A 161 -5.95 -16.16 -17.28
N ASP A 162 -7.12 -16.59 -17.71
CA ASP A 162 -8.38 -16.42 -16.99
C ASP A 162 -8.54 -17.39 -15.81
N ALA A 163 -7.63 -18.36 -15.68
CA ALA A 163 -7.65 -19.36 -14.62
C ALA A 163 -7.09 -18.81 -13.30
N VAL A 164 -7.65 -19.27 -12.18
CA VAL A 164 -7.11 -18.97 -10.84
C VAL A 164 -5.89 -19.85 -10.58
N ILE A 165 -4.71 -19.23 -10.44
CA ILE A 165 -3.49 -19.93 -10.03
C ILE A 165 -3.42 -20.01 -8.50
N ARG A 166 -3.26 -21.21 -7.96
CA ARG A 166 -2.92 -21.44 -6.55
C ARG A 166 -1.49 -21.93 -6.46
N VAL A 167 -0.61 -21.14 -5.86
CA VAL A 167 0.78 -21.54 -5.60
C VAL A 167 0.87 -22.07 -4.18
N GLN A 168 1.38 -23.29 -4.02
CA GLN A 168 1.69 -23.87 -2.72
C GLN A 168 3.19 -24.14 -2.64
N GLN A 169 3.88 -23.47 -1.73
CA GLN A 169 5.27 -23.78 -1.43
C GLN A 169 5.29 -24.94 -0.43
N LYS A 170 5.76 -26.11 -0.85
CA LYS A 170 6.10 -27.18 0.09
C LYS A 170 7.52 -26.94 0.62
N PRO A 171 7.75 -27.00 1.93
CA PRO A 171 9.12 -26.96 2.47
C PRO A 171 9.90 -28.14 1.91
N ILE A 172 11.08 -27.86 1.34
CA ILE A 172 12.04 -28.89 0.95
C ILE A 172 12.77 -29.29 2.23
N GLY A 173 12.20 -30.25 2.96
CA GLY A 173 12.85 -30.91 4.10
C GLY A 173 13.30 -32.32 3.70
N PRO A 174 14.45 -32.82 4.21
CA PRO A 174 14.84 -34.21 3.98
C PRO A 174 13.80 -35.13 4.63
N THR A 175 13.29 -36.09 3.87
CA THR A 175 12.44 -37.17 4.39
C THR A 175 13.33 -38.13 5.19
N TYR A 176 13.67 -37.77 6.43
CA TYR A 176 14.21 -38.76 7.36
C TYR A 176 13.06 -39.66 7.79
N GLN A 177 12.92 -40.81 7.11
CA GLN A 177 12.20 -41.93 7.69
C GLN A 177 13.04 -42.45 8.85
N VAL A 178 12.69 -42.05 10.06
CA VAL A 178 13.11 -42.77 11.27
C VAL A 178 12.35 -44.10 11.24
N ASN A 179 12.97 -45.11 10.64
CA ASN A 179 12.56 -46.49 10.84
C ASN A 179 12.88 -46.85 12.29
N GLY A 180 11.91 -46.61 13.17
CA GLY A 180 11.93 -47.16 14.52
C GLY A 180 11.84 -48.68 14.46
N ARG A 181 12.91 -49.35 14.88
CA ARG A 181 12.89 -50.67 15.48
C ARG A 181 13.39 -50.55 16.90
#